data_AF-A0A2V7KGD6-F1
#
_entry.id   AF-A0A2V7KGD6-F1
#
_cell.length_a   1.000
_cell.length_b   1.000
_cell.length_c   1.000
_cell.angle_alpha   90.00
_cell.angle_beta   90.00
_cell.angle_gamma   90.00
#
_symmetry.space_group_name_H-M   'P 1'
#
loop_
_entity.id
_entity.type
_entity.pdbx_description
1 polymer ?
#
loop_
_entity_poly.entity_id
_entity_poly.type
_entity_poly.pdbx_seq_one_letter_code
_entity_poly.pdbx_strand_id
1 'polypeptide(L)'
;MPETSVRALLWLFTINLGIVFGAGLYESRVVVPLWASAPPGSLRSPDSGRRFWAFVSTIPLTLLTLANLVAAWRAVGPERTWWLSATLVVLAERVATFAFFIPTMLRLQRDSTGSDLAVGHAFARWVRLNHLRNLLTLTAWLAALKTLSIGWVAQ
;
A
#
# COMPACT_ATOMS: atom_id res chain seq x y z
N MET A 1 6.02 -20.44 16.19
CA MET A 1 5.12 -19.40 16.75
C MET A 1 3.85 -20.09 17.18
N PRO A 2 3.25 -19.73 18.33
CA PRO A 2 1.95 -20.25 18.72
C PRO A 2 0.90 -19.97 17.64
N GLU A 3 -0.02 -20.91 17.42
CA GLU A 3 -1.07 -20.79 16.39
C GLU A 3 -1.92 -19.51 16.57
N THR A 4 -2.20 -19.15 17.82
CA THR A 4 -2.89 -17.91 18.19
C THR A 4 -2.15 -16.66 17.71
N SER A 5 -0.82 -16.64 17.79
CA SER A 5 0.01 -15.53 17.32
C SER A 5 0.02 -15.43 15.79
N VAL A 6 0.10 -16.57 15.09
CA VAL A 6 0.06 -16.65 13.62
C VAL A 6 -1.29 -16.13 13.09
N ARG A 7 -2.37 -16.53 13.77
CA ARG A 7 -3.74 -16.10 13.51
C ARG A 7 -3.92 -14.59 13.74
N ALA A 8 -3.41 -14.06 14.85
CA ALA A 8 -3.42 -12.63 15.12
C ALA A 8 -2.64 -11.83 14.05
N LEU A 9 -1.48 -12.33 13.60
CA LEU A 9 -0.68 -11.69 12.55
C LEU A 9 -1.43 -11.61 11.22
N LEU A 10 -2.14 -12.66 10.82
CA LEU A 10 -2.93 -12.66 9.59
C LEU A 10 -4.13 -11.70 9.68
N TRP A 11 -4.79 -11.64 10.84
CA TRP A 11 -5.87 -10.67 11.09
C TRP A 11 -5.38 -9.23 11.02
N LEU A 12 -4.31 -8.91 11.74
CA LEU A 12 -3.70 -7.58 11.73
C LEU A 12 -3.28 -7.17 10.32
N PHE A 13 -2.67 -8.08 9.57
CA PHE A 13 -2.30 -7.85 8.18
C PHE A 13 -3.52 -7.57 7.29
N THR A 14 -4.59 -8.36 7.43
CA THR A 14 -5.81 -8.21 6.63
C THR A 14 -6.55 -6.90 6.93
N ILE A 15 -6.69 -6.55 8.22
CA ILE A 15 -7.32 -5.29 8.65
C ILE A 15 -6.50 -4.11 8.14
N ASN A 16 -5.18 -4.16 8.32
CA ASN A 16 -4.30 -3.08 7.88
C ASN A 16 -4.33 -2.92 6.36
N LEU A 17 -4.40 -4.01 5.59
CA LEU A 17 -4.59 -3.95 4.13
C LEU A 17 -5.88 -3.23 3.73
N GLY A 18 -6.99 -3.50 4.42
CA GLY A 18 -8.25 -2.78 4.21
C GLY A 18 -8.12 -1.28 4.49
N ILE A 19 -7.45 -0.91 5.59
CA ILE A 19 -7.19 0.50 5.93
C ILE A 19 -6.33 1.17 4.86
N VAL A 20 -5.23 0.53 4.43
CA VAL A 20 -4.33 1.07 3.40
C VAL A 20 -5.05 1.20 2.05
N PHE A 21 -5.90 0.23 1.69
CA PHE A 21 -6.70 0.32 0.46
C PHE A 21 -7.69 1.49 0.51
N GLY A 22 -8.42 1.63 1.63
CA GLY A 22 -9.32 2.77 1.85
C GLY A 22 -8.59 4.12 1.79
N ALA A 23 -7.40 4.20 2.39
CA ALA A 23 -6.53 5.37 2.29
C ALA A 23 -6.10 5.67 0.85
N GLY A 24 -5.74 4.65 0.08
CA GLY A 24 -5.36 4.79 -1.34
C GLY A 24 -6.53 5.26 -2.22
N LEU A 25 -7.76 4.83 -1.92
CA LEU A 25 -8.97 5.33 -2.56
C LEU A 25 -9.21 6.81 -2.22
N TYR A 26 -9.12 7.17 -0.94
CA TYR A 26 -9.24 8.58 -0.51
C TYR A 26 -8.18 9.46 -1.18
N GLU A 27 -6.92 9.00 -1.22
CA GLU A 27 -5.84 9.70 -1.91
C GLU A 27 -6.17 9.91 -3.39
N SER A 28 -6.62 8.86 -4.08
CA SER A 28 -6.90 8.94 -5.52
C SER A 28 -8.12 9.79 -5.88
N ARG A 29 -9.14 9.81 -5.02
CA ARG A 29 -10.43 10.46 -5.30
C ARG A 29 -10.54 11.87 -4.74
N VAL A 30 -9.79 12.19 -3.69
CA VAL A 30 -9.88 13.47 -2.98
C VAL A 30 -8.57 14.23 -3.10
N VAL A 31 -7.46 13.60 -2.69
CA VAL A 31 -6.17 14.29 -2.57
C VAL A 31 -5.54 14.57 -3.94
N VAL A 32 -5.51 13.60 -4.85
CA VAL A 32 -4.92 13.75 -6.18
C VAL A 32 -5.64 14.81 -7.02
N PRO A 33 -6.98 14.89 -7.07
CA PRO A 33 -7.68 15.99 -7.74
C PRO A 33 -7.38 17.36 -7.12
N LEU A 34 -7.23 17.44 -5.80
CA LEU A 34 -6.84 18.68 -5.11
C LEU A 34 -5.42 19.12 -5.48
N TRP A 35 -4.49 18.17 -5.68
CA TRP A 35 -3.16 18.48 -6.19
C TRP A 35 -3.19 18.95 -7.65
N ALA A 36 -4.09 18.40 -8.47
CA ALA A 36 -4.20 18.73 -9.88
C ALA A 36 -4.88 20.08 -10.18
N SER A 37 -5.59 20.69 -9.22
CA SER A 37 -6.40 21.89 -9.46
C SER A 37 -5.62 23.19 -9.63
N ALA A 38 -4.41 23.32 -9.05
CA ALA A 38 -3.56 24.51 -9.22
C ALA A 38 -2.05 24.26 -8.91
N PRO A 39 -1.32 23.48 -9.74
CA PRO A 39 0.14 23.35 -9.62
C PRO A 39 0.83 24.72 -9.80
N PRO A 40 1.94 25.04 -9.11
CA PRO A 40 2.65 24.24 -8.10
C PRO A 40 2.20 24.48 -6.64
N GLY A 41 1.34 25.46 -6.38
CA GLY A 41 0.93 25.86 -5.02
C GLY A 41 0.07 24.80 -4.31
N SER A 42 -0.76 24.08 -5.06
CA SER A 42 -1.60 22.98 -4.56
C SER A 42 -0.80 21.76 -4.06
N LEU A 43 0.44 21.57 -4.54
CA LEU A 43 1.31 20.46 -4.14
C LEU A 43 1.92 20.65 -2.73
N ARG A 44 1.85 21.87 -2.18
CA ARG A 44 2.44 22.25 -0.89
C ARG A 44 1.52 22.04 0.32
N SER A 45 0.27 21.61 0.14
CA SER A 45 -0.71 21.44 1.22
C SER A 45 -1.50 20.12 1.11
N PRO A 46 -1.84 19.41 2.21
CA PRO A 46 -1.33 19.52 3.59
C PRO A 46 -0.32 18.39 3.93
N ASP A 47 0.79 18.78 4.56
CA ASP A 47 1.87 17.91 5.08
C ASP A 47 1.41 16.91 6.18
N SER A 48 0.25 17.17 6.79
CA SER A 48 -0.34 16.33 7.85
C SER A 48 -0.71 14.93 7.36
N GLY A 49 -1.16 14.80 6.11
CA GLY A 49 -1.47 13.50 5.50
C GLY A 49 -0.24 12.62 5.37
N ARG A 50 0.89 13.15 4.89
CA ARG A 50 2.10 12.35 4.64
C ARG A 50 2.68 11.74 5.92
N ARG A 51 2.75 12.51 7.00
CA ARG A 51 3.27 12.02 8.30
C ARG A 51 2.29 11.07 8.96
N PHE A 52 0.99 11.39 8.96
CA PHE A 52 -0.05 10.50 9.47
C PHE A 52 -0.03 9.13 8.76
N TRP A 53 -0.04 9.12 7.42
CA TRP A 53 -0.04 7.88 6.65
C TRP A 53 1.28 7.11 6.73
N ALA A 54 2.44 7.77 6.89
CA ALA A 54 3.70 7.06 7.11
C ALA A 54 3.65 6.16 8.37
N PHE A 55 3.10 6.69 9.47
CA PHE A 55 2.97 5.96 10.73
C PHE A 55 1.78 5.00 10.78
N VAL A 56 0.67 5.34 10.13
CA VAL A 56 -0.56 4.53 10.18
C VAL A 56 -0.56 3.41 9.13
N SER A 57 0.00 3.64 7.95
CA SER A 57 -0.04 2.66 6.86
C SER A 57 1.34 2.11 6.52
N THR A 58 2.34 2.97 6.30
CA THR A 58 3.60 2.53 5.64
C THR A 58 4.47 1.66 6.54
N ILE A 59 4.74 2.09 7.78
CA ILE A 59 5.55 1.31 8.72
C ILE A 59 4.80 0.03 9.16
N PRO A 60 3.53 0.10 9.63
CA PRO A 60 2.81 -1.10 10.06
C PRO A 60 2.64 -2.11 8.94
N LEU A 61 2.29 -1.67 7.72
CA LEU A 61 2.12 -2.58 6.59
C LEU A 61 3.44 -3.27 6.22
N THR A 62 4.56 -2.55 6.25
CA THR A 62 5.87 -3.14 5.91
C THR A 62 6.24 -4.23 6.92
N LEU A 63 6.12 -3.95 8.22
CA LEU A 63 6.41 -4.92 9.28
C LEU A 63 5.47 -6.13 9.22
N LEU A 64 4.16 -5.89 9.06
CA LEU A 64 3.17 -6.95 8.92
C LEU A 64 3.41 -7.81 7.68
N THR A 65 3.84 -7.20 6.57
CA THR A 65 4.16 -7.92 5.32
C THR A 65 5.34 -8.87 5.54
N LEU A 66 6.44 -8.41 6.15
CA LEU A 66 7.60 -9.25 6.43
C LEU A 66 7.27 -10.38 7.41
N ALA A 67 6.55 -10.06 8.50
CA ALA A 67 6.12 -11.05 9.47
C ALA A 67 5.18 -12.11 8.85
N ASN A 68 4.22 -11.68 8.02
CA ASN A 68 3.31 -12.58 7.34
C ASN A 68 4.00 -13.39 6.24
N LEU A 69 5.00 -12.84 5.54
CA LEU A 69 5.78 -13.60 4.57
C LEU A 69 6.50 -14.78 5.23
N VAL A 70 7.13 -14.54 6.39
CA VAL A 70 7.77 -15.61 7.17
C VAL A 70 6.75 -16.64 7.66
N ALA A 71 5.59 -16.20 8.12
CA ALA A 71 4.52 -17.09 8.56
C ALA A 71 3.96 -17.93 7.40
N ALA A 72 3.66 -17.30 6.26
CA ALA A 72 3.16 -17.93 5.04
C ALA A 72 4.17 -18.94 4.47
N TRP A 73 5.47 -18.64 4.54
CA TRP A 73 6.51 -19.55 4.06
C TRP A 73 6.55 -20.86 4.87
N ARG A 74 6.22 -20.77 6.17
CA ARG A 74 6.20 -21.89 7.12
C ARG A 74 4.85 -22.60 7.20
N ALA A 75 3.79 -22.05 6.60
CA ALA A 75 2.46 -22.65 6.61
C ALA A 75 2.45 -23.96 5.82
N VAL A 76 1.65 -24.93 6.29
CA VAL A 76 1.46 -26.23 5.64
C VAL A 76 -0.04 -26.46 5.54
N GLY A 77 -0.61 -26.19 4.35
CA GLY A 77 -2.05 -26.26 4.14
C GLY A 77 -2.52 -25.53 2.88
N PRO A 78 -3.81 -25.65 2.52
CA PRO A 78 -4.40 -25.01 1.34
C PRO A 78 -4.38 -23.48 1.39
N GLU A 79 -4.25 -22.89 2.59
CA GLU A 79 -4.13 -21.45 2.82
C GLU A 79 -2.80 -20.86 2.37
N ARG A 80 -1.74 -21.68 2.30
CA ARG A 80 -0.37 -21.25 1.98
C ARG A 80 -0.29 -20.47 0.67
N THR A 81 -0.93 -20.96 -0.39
CA THR A 81 -0.86 -20.35 -1.72
C THR A 81 -1.46 -18.95 -1.73
N TRP A 82 -2.62 -18.77 -1.09
CA TRP A 82 -3.29 -17.47 -0.99
C TRP A 82 -2.52 -16.52 -0.08
N TRP A 83 -1.94 -17.03 1.00
CA TRP A 83 -1.16 -16.23 1.93
C TRP A 83 0.14 -15.73 1.30
N LEU A 84 0.87 -16.61 0.62
CA LEU A 84 2.07 -16.23 -0.12
C LEU A 84 1.75 -15.24 -1.24
N SER A 85 0.65 -15.45 -1.97
CA SER A 85 0.22 -14.52 -3.01
C SER A 85 -0.06 -13.13 -2.43
N ALA A 86 -0.82 -13.04 -1.34
CA ALA A 86 -1.10 -11.78 -0.66
C ALA A 86 0.19 -11.06 -0.22
N THR A 87 1.10 -11.78 0.44
CA THR A 87 2.33 -11.20 0.98
C THR A 87 3.32 -10.79 -0.10
N LEU A 88 3.48 -11.57 -1.17
CA LEU A 88 4.36 -11.24 -2.29
C LEU A 88 3.84 -10.04 -3.11
N VAL A 89 2.52 -9.96 -3.34
CA VAL A 89 1.92 -8.81 -4.01
C VAL A 89 2.15 -7.53 -3.21
N VAL A 90 1.94 -7.55 -1.89
CA VAL A 90 2.23 -6.39 -1.04
C VAL A 90 3.72 -6.10 -1.01
N LEU A 91 4.59 -7.12 -0.94
CA LEU A 91 6.03 -6.90 -0.94
C LEU A 91 6.49 -6.15 -2.20
N ALA A 92 6.02 -6.55 -3.38
CA ALA A 92 6.31 -5.85 -4.62
C ALA A 92 5.80 -4.41 -4.60
N GLU A 93 4.59 -4.19 -4.09
CA GLU A 93 3.98 -2.88 -3.93
C GLU A 93 4.76 -2.00 -2.93
N ARG A 94 5.30 -2.58 -1.84
CA ARG A 94 6.17 -1.88 -0.87
C ARG A 94 7.49 -1.48 -1.51
N VAL A 95 8.14 -2.37 -2.26
CA VAL A 95 9.36 -2.06 -3.01
C VAL A 95 9.12 -0.90 -3.96
N ALA A 96 8.03 -0.93 -4.73
CA ALA A 96 7.64 0.18 -5.62
C ALA A 96 7.37 1.48 -4.84
N THR A 97 6.74 1.39 -3.67
CA THR A 97 6.48 2.55 -2.81
C THR A 97 7.76 3.25 -2.37
N PHE A 98 8.75 2.50 -1.88
CA PHE A 98 10.01 3.05 -1.42
C PHE A 98 10.93 3.49 -2.57
N ALA A 99 10.94 2.76 -3.69
CA ALA A 99 11.82 3.05 -4.83
C ALA A 99 11.29 4.17 -5.74
N PHE A 100 9.97 4.28 -5.90
CA PHE A 100 9.36 5.18 -6.88
C PHE A 100 8.39 6.19 -6.26
N PHE A 101 7.36 5.76 -5.53
CA PHE A 101 6.27 6.66 -5.14
C PHE A 101 6.69 7.75 -4.15
N ILE A 102 7.37 7.35 -3.06
CA ILE A 102 7.83 8.29 -2.03
C ILE A 102 8.87 9.27 -2.60
N PRO A 103 9.95 8.81 -3.28
CA PRO A 103 10.94 9.73 -3.84
C PRO A 103 10.37 10.65 -4.92
N THR A 104 9.49 10.13 -5.79
CA THR A 104 8.92 10.93 -6.88
C THR A 104 8.01 12.03 -6.35
N MET A 105 7.14 11.72 -5.38
CA MET A 105 6.26 12.75 -4.80
C MET A 105 7.08 13.80 -4.04
N LEU A 106 8.10 13.39 -3.30
CA LEU A 106 9.05 14.30 -2.65
C LEU A 106 9.72 15.25 -3.63
N ARG A 107 10.17 14.74 -4.78
CA ARG A 107 10.78 15.55 -5.83
C ARG A 107 9.77 16.52 -6.45
N LEU A 108 8.57 16.05 -6.78
CA LEU A 108 7.50 16.90 -7.34
C LEU A 108 7.09 18.02 -6.38
N GLN A 109 7.11 17.78 -5.07
CA GLN A 109 6.82 18.81 -4.06
C GLN A 109 7.96 19.83 -3.92
N ARG A 110 9.23 19.39 -4.01
CA ARG A 110 10.41 20.26 -3.88
C ARG A 110 10.70 21.07 -5.16
N ASP A 111 10.67 20.44 -6.31
CA ASP A 111 11.09 21.00 -7.60
C ASP A 111 9.93 21.69 -8.33
N SER A 112 9.07 22.39 -7.57
CA SER A 112 7.94 23.17 -8.08
C SER A 112 8.35 24.36 -8.97
N THR A 113 9.64 24.49 -9.28
CA THR A 113 10.28 25.54 -10.08
C THR A 113 10.84 25.05 -11.42
N GLY A 114 10.72 23.74 -11.72
CA GLY A 114 11.10 23.18 -13.02
C GLY A 114 10.11 23.54 -14.14
N SER A 115 10.41 23.17 -15.40
CA SER A 115 9.48 23.36 -16.52
C SER A 115 8.13 22.66 -16.25
N ASP A 116 7.03 23.41 -16.31
CA ASP A 116 5.67 22.95 -16.04
C ASP A 116 5.28 21.68 -16.82
N LEU A 117 5.78 21.54 -18.06
CA LEU A 117 5.52 20.38 -18.91
C LEU A 117 6.16 19.09 -18.36
N ALA A 118 7.41 19.17 -17.88
CA ALA A 118 8.11 18.02 -17.32
C ALA A 118 7.48 17.55 -15.99
N VAL A 119 7.08 18.51 -15.16
CA VAL A 119 6.36 18.26 -13.90
C VAL A 119 5.01 17.58 -14.19
N GLY A 120 4.25 18.09 -15.17
CA GLY A 120 2.97 17.53 -15.59
C GLY A 120 3.07 16.08 -16.06
N HIS A 121 4.04 15.75 -16.94
CA HIS A 121 4.23 14.38 -17.41
C HIS A 121 4.65 13.42 -16.28
N ALA A 122 5.54 13.86 -15.38
CA ALA A 122 5.96 13.06 -14.24
C ALA A 122 4.80 12.79 -13.27
N PHE A 123 3.98 13.81 -12.99
CA PHE A 123 2.79 13.67 -12.15
C PHE A 123 1.74 12.74 -12.79
N ALA A 124 1.44 12.90 -14.08
CA ALA A 124 0.51 12.01 -14.79
C ALA A 124 0.98 10.54 -14.77
N ARG A 125 2.30 10.30 -14.91
CA ARG A 125 2.87 8.96 -14.76
C ARG A 125 2.70 8.43 -13.34
N TRP A 126 2.95 9.26 -12.33
CA TRP A 126 2.77 8.90 -10.92
C TRP A 126 1.31 8.51 -10.64
N VAL A 127 0.33 9.28 -11.12
CA VAL A 127 -1.11 9.00 -10.95
C VAL A 127 -1.51 7.67 -11.58
N ARG A 128 -1.10 7.40 -12.82
CA ARG A 128 -1.40 6.12 -13.49
C ARG A 128 -0.85 4.92 -12.71
N LEU A 129 0.38 5.02 -12.24
CA LEU A 129 1.00 3.98 -11.43
C LEU A 129 0.33 3.86 -10.05
N ASN A 130 -0.19 4.95 -9.49
CA ASN A 130 -0.90 4.92 -8.22
C ASN A 130 -2.20 4.10 -8.30
N HIS A 131 -2.91 4.14 -9.43
CA HIS A 131 -4.05 3.26 -9.66
C HIS A 131 -3.64 1.78 -9.69
N LEU A 132 -2.53 1.46 -10.35
CA LEU A 132 -1.98 0.10 -10.33
C LEU A 132 -1.58 -0.32 -8.90
N ARG A 133 -0.95 0.58 -8.14
CA ARG A 133 -0.61 0.37 -6.72
C ARG A 133 -1.86 -0.01 -5.92
N ASN A 134 -2.96 0.72 -6.08
CA ASN A 134 -4.21 0.43 -5.39
C ASN A 134 -4.84 -0.90 -5.83
N LEU A 135 -4.74 -1.27 -7.12
CA LEU A 135 -5.17 -2.57 -7.60
C LEU A 135 -4.36 -3.71 -6.96
N LEU A 136 -3.04 -3.56 -6.86
CA LEU A 136 -2.18 -4.54 -6.17
C LEU A 136 -2.59 -4.68 -4.70
N THR A 137 -2.81 -3.56 -3.99
CA THR A 137 -3.29 -3.58 -2.60
C THR A 137 -4.65 -4.29 -2.48
N LEU A 138 -5.58 -4.04 -3.40
CA LEU A 138 -6.88 -4.73 -3.42
C LEU A 138 -6.71 -6.23 -3.65
N THR A 139 -5.93 -6.65 -4.64
CA THR A 139 -5.66 -8.06 -4.93
C THR A 139 -5.06 -8.76 -3.72
N ALA A 140 -4.08 -8.14 -3.06
CA ALA A 140 -3.50 -8.68 -1.84
C ALA A 140 -4.52 -8.78 -0.70
N TRP A 141 -5.37 -7.76 -0.53
CA TRP A 141 -6.40 -7.77 0.50
C TRP A 141 -7.42 -8.89 0.29
N LEU A 142 -7.88 -9.10 -0.95
CA LEU A 142 -8.78 -10.20 -1.29
C LEU A 142 -8.11 -11.56 -1.10
N ALA A 143 -6.84 -11.71 -1.44
CA ALA A 143 -6.09 -12.94 -1.18
C ALA A 143 -5.91 -13.20 0.33
N ALA A 144 -5.68 -12.16 1.14
CA ALA A 144 -5.61 -12.29 2.60
C ALA A 144 -6.98 -12.68 3.21
N LEU A 145 -8.08 -12.09 2.73
CA LEU A 145 -9.44 -12.48 3.11
C LEU A 145 -9.75 -13.93 2.69
N LYS A 146 -9.31 -14.35 1.51
CA LYS A 146 -9.45 -15.74 1.06
C LYS A 146 -8.67 -16.69 1.97
N THR A 147 -7.44 -16.32 2.34
CA THR A 147 -6.60 -17.08 3.28
C THR A 147 -7.30 -17.26 4.61
N LEU A 148 -7.90 -16.20 5.16
CA LEU A 148 -8.76 -16.33 6.34
C LEU A 148 -9.88 -17.33 6.02
N SER A 149 -10.74 -17.08 5.04
CA SER A 149 -11.93 -17.91 4.78
C SER A 149 -11.68 -19.43 4.68
N ILE A 150 -10.52 -19.86 4.18
CA ILE A 150 -10.17 -21.30 4.02
C ILE A 150 -9.37 -21.85 5.19
N GLY A 151 -8.60 -21.01 5.90
CA GLY A 151 -7.80 -21.43 7.05
C GLY A 151 -8.63 -21.79 8.28
N TRP A 152 -9.89 -21.34 8.35
CA TRP A 152 -10.80 -21.64 9.48
C TRP A 152 -11.75 -22.82 9.23
N VAL A 153 -11.98 -23.19 7.98
CA VAL A 153 -13.03 -24.19 7.61
C VAL A 153 -12.49 -25.63 7.68
N ALA A 154 -11.19 -25.81 7.91
CA ALA A 154 -10.52 -27.11 7.92
C ALA A 154 -10.12 -27.63 9.31
N GLN A 155 -10.61 -27.03 10.40
CA GLN A 155 -10.49 -27.54 11.78
C GLN A 155 -11.79 -28.20 12.21
#